data_AF-A0A101TRY5-F1
#
_entry.id   AF-A0A101TRY5-F1
#
_cell.length_a   1.000
_cell.length_b   1.000
_cell.length_c   1.000
_cell.angle_alpha   90.00
_cell.angle_beta   90.00
_cell.angle_gamma   90.00
#
_symmetry.space_group_name_H-M   'P 1'
#
loop_
_entity.id
_entity.type
_entity.pdbx_description
1 polymer ?
#
loop_
_entity_poly.entity_id
_entity_poly.type
_entity_poly.pdbx_seq_one_letter_code
_entity_poly.pdbx_strand_id
1 'polypeptide(L)'
;MPWWSEVARGSRTKLYVGEALYKAGDPAQPAAWQEPAELSRHLTLTKEHAEVCGHVYFAAKDVATDRIGAMARVVADHYAQPAIPPR
;
A
#
# COMPACT_ATOMS: atom_id res chain seq x y z
N MET A 1 2.57 -4.18 -11.21
CA MET A 1 3.49 -3.02 -11.35
C MET A 1 4.63 -3.29 -12.33
N PRO A 2 4.37 -3.57 -13.62
CA PRO A 2 5.42 -3.95 -14.57
C PRO A 2 6.41 -2.83 -14.87
N TRP A 3 5.92 -1.62 -15.18
CA TRP A 3 6.76 -0.52 -15.65
C TRP A 3 7.83 -0.08 -14.62
N TRP A 4 7.44 0.21 -13.38
CA TRP A 4 8.39 0.60 -12.34
C TRP A 4 9.37 -0.51 -11.96
N SER A 5 8.90 -1.76 -12.00
CA SER A 5 9.75 -2.92 -11.71
C SER A 5 10.81 -3.10 -12.79
N GLU A 6 10.46 -2.86 -14.06
CA GLU A 6 11.43 -2.86 -15.17
C GLU A 6 12.48 -1.76 -15.00
N VAL A 7 12.06 -0.54 -14.64
CA VAL A 7 12.98 0.59 -14.40
C VAL A 7 13.96 0.29 -13.25
N ALA A 8 13.51 -0.40 -12.20
CA ALA A 8 14.36 -0.74 -11.05
C ALA A 8 15.26 -1.98 -11.30
N ARG A 9 14.92 -2.82 -12.27
CA ARG A 9 15.57 -4.12 -12.51
C ARG A 9 17.08 -3.97 -12.74
N GLY A 10 17.87 -4.75 -11.99
CA GLY A 10 19.34 -4.74 -12.08
C GLY A 10 20.03 -3.50 -11.50
N SER A 11 19.27 -2.55 -10.94
CA SER A 11 19.81 -1.39 -10.26
C SER A 11 20.03 -1.65 -8.77
N ARG A 12 20.66 -0.69 -8.07
CA ARG A 12 20.75 -0.66 -6.60
C ARG A 12 19.62 0.13 -5.94
N THR A 13 18.62 0.56 -6.71
CA THR A 13 17.51 1.39 -6.24
C THR A 13 16.48 0.54 -5.53
N LYS A 14 16.10 0.92 -4.31
CA LYS A 14 14.98 0.30 -3.59
C LYS A 14 13.66 0.93 -4.03
N LEU A 15 12.79 0.16 -4.66
CA LEU A 15 11.49 0.63 -5.11
C LEU A 15 10.44 0.47 -4.00
N TYR A 16 9.77 1.57 -3.66
CA TYR A 16 8.62 1.58 -2.74
C TYR A 16 7.41 2.18 -3.43
N VAL A 17 6.23 1.60 -3.20
CA VAL A 17 4.98 2.10 -3.78
C VAL A 17 4.33 3.10 -2.83
N GLY A 18 4.04 4.30 -3.34
CA GLY A 18 3.27 5.31 -2.60
C GLY A 18 1.78 4.99 -2.67
N GLU A 19 1.19 4.63 -1.54
CA GLU A 19 -0.25 4.33 -1.42
C GLU A 19 -1.03 5.58 -1.02
N ALA A 20 -2.03 5.94 -1.82
CA ALA A 20 -2.88 7.11 -1.61
C ALA A 20 -4.00 6.84 -0.59
N LEU A 21 -3.64 6.39 0.62
CA LEU A 21 -4.58 6.03 1.68
C LEU A 21 -5.59 7.14 2.01
N TYR A 22 -5.19 8.40 1.92
CA TYR A 22 -6.07 9.55 2.15
C TYR A 22 -7.33 9.57 1.27
N LYS A 23 -7.31 8.88 0.13
CA LYS A 23 -8.46 8.75 -0.79
C LYS A 23 -9.48 7.71 -0.34
N ALA A 24 -9.08 6.73 0.47
CA ALA A 24 -9.98 5.67 0.91
C ALA A 24 -11.14 6.25 1.74
N GLY A 25 -12.36 6.04 1.26
CA GLY A 25 -13.57 6.55 1.89
C GLY A 25 -13.79 8.06 1.77
N ASP A 26 -13.01 8.78 0.96
CA ASP A 26 -13.30 10.18 0.64
C ASP A 26 -14.44 10.23 -0.40
N PRO A 27 -15.61 10.85 -0.09
CA PRO A 27 -16.75 10.89 -1.00
C PRO A 27 -16.47 11.59 -2.34
N ALA A 28 -15.41 12.40 -2.43
CA ALA A 28 -14.99 13.03 -3.68
C ALA A 28 -14.22 12.07 -4.61
N GLN A 29 -13.88 10.86 -4.16
CA GLN A 29 -13.10 9.89 -4.93
C GLN A 29 -13.97 8.87 -5.67
N PRO A 30 -13.47 8.31 -6.78
CA PRO A 30 -14.18 7.25 -7.53
C PRO A 30 -14.57 6.04 -6.68
N ALA A 31 -15.55 5.27 -7.17
CA ALA A 31 -16.14 4.12 -6.48
C ALA A 31 -15.11 3.10 -5.95
N ALA A 32 -14.03 2.85 -6.68
CA ALA A 32 -12.95 1.95 -6.25
C ALA A 32 -12.37 2.35 -4.88
N TRP A 33 -12.25 3.66 -4.59
CA TRP A 33 -11.74 4.16 -3.32
C TRP A 33 -12.74 4.05 -2.16
N GLN A 34 -13.99 3.69 -2.45
CA GLN A 34 -15.00 3.41 -1.43
C GLN A 34 -14.97 1.94 -0.97
N GLU A 35 -14.22 1.09 -1.67
CA GLU A 35 -14.06 -0.31 -1.30
C GLU A 35 -12.94 -0.47 -0.27
N PRO A 36 -13.22 -1.04 0.93
CA PRO A 36 -12.17 -1.27 1.94
C PRO A 36 -11.02 -2.16 1.46
N ALA A 37 -11.25 -2.95 0.40
CA ALA A 37 -10.26 -3.87 -0.14
C ALA A 37 -9.34 -3.26 -1.22
N GLU A 38 -9.57 -2.03 -1.68
CA GLU A 38 -8.82 -1.44 -2.81
C GLU A 38 -7.30 -1.43 -2.56
N LEU A 39 -6.86 -0.94 -1.39
CA LEU A 39 -5.43 -0.95 -1.05
C LEU A 39 -4.87 -2.36 -0.84
N SER A 40 -5.64 -3.29 -0.28
CA SER A 40 -5.22 -4.71 -0.17
C SER A 40 -5.01 -5.32 -1.58
N ARG A 41 -5.86 -4.97 -2.55
CA ARG A 41 -5.67 -5.36 -3.96
C ARG A 41 -4.38 -4.77 -4.55
N HIS A 42 -4.01 -3.53 -4.21
CA HIS A 42 -2.71 -2.95 -4.63
C HIS A 42 -1.53 -3.77 -4.10
N LEU A 43 -1.52 -4.11 -2.80
CA LEU A 43 -0.47 -4.91 -2.18
C LEU A 43 -0.41 -6.33 -2.74
N THR A 44 -1.56 -6.91 -3.08
CA THR A 44 -1.62 -8.21 -3.75
C THR A 44 -0.97 -8.15 -5.12
N LEU A 45 -1.26 -7.10 -5.90
CA LEU A 45 -0.66 -6.89 -7.22
C LEU A 45 0.85 -6.67 -7.15
N THR A 46 1.36 -5.96 -6.14
CA THR A 46 2.80 -5.67 -6.03
C THR A 46 3.62 -6.87 -5.56
N LYS A 47 3.01 -7.80 -4.81
CA LYS A 47 3.67 -9.06 -4.37
C LYS A 47 4.22 -9.90 -5.53
N GLU A 48 3.65 -9.76 -6.74
CA GLU A 48 4.11 -10.45 -7.95
C GLU A 48 5.40 -9.86 -8.54
N HIS A 49 5.91 -8.75 -7.98
CA HIS A 49 7.07 -8.03 -8.47
C HIS A 49 8.18 -7.96 -7.41
N ALA A 50 9.21 -8.80 -7.58
CA ALA A 50 10.33 -8.90 -6.64
C ALA A 50 11.12 -7.60 -6.43
N GLU A 51 11.03 -6.67 -7.38
CA GLU A 51 11.67 -5.36 -7.28
C GLU A 51 10.99 -4.43 -6.25
N VAL A 52 9.71 -4.65 -5.93
CA VAL A 52 8.98 -3.86 -4.95
C VAL A 52 9.39 -4.26 -3.53
N CYS A 53 10.06 -3.33 -2.85
CA CYS A 53 10.60 -3.52 -1.50
C CYS A 53 9.61 -3.16 -0.38
N GLY A 54 8.47 -2.56 -0.72
CA GLY A 54 7.43 -2.20 0.25
C GLY A 54 6.53 -1.06 -0.19
N HIS A 55 5.79 -0.53 0.78
CA HIS A 55 4.72 0.46 0.58
C HIS A 55 4.88 1.62 1.56
N VAL A 56 4.51 2.83 1.12
CA VAL A 56 4.53 4.05 1.92
C VAL A 56 3.15 4.72 1.83
N TYR A 57 2.47 4.90 2.96
CA TYR A 57 1.10 5.38 3.00
C TYR A 57 1.04 6.89 3.22
N PHE A 58 0.35 7.60 2.34
CA PHE A 58 0.03 9.01 2.55
C PHE A 58 -1.41 9.16 3.05
N ALA A 59 -1.66 9.62 4.28
CA ALA A 59 -0.69 9.99 5.33
C ALA A 59 -0.98 9.32 6.68
N ALA A 60 -0.07 9.48 7.64
CA ALA A 60 -0.19 8.88 8.98
C ALA A 60 -1.52 9.22 9.70
N LYS A 61 -2.06 10.43 9.49
CA LYS A 61 -3.37 10.80 10.04
C LYS A 61 -4.50 9.92 9.50
N ASP A 62 -4.41 9.48 8.25
CA ASP A 62 -5.41 8.65 7.58
C ASP A 62 -5.26 7.18 7.98
N VAL A 63 -4.04 6.74 8.36
CA VAL A 63 -3.83 5.45 9.06
C VAL A 63 -4.59 5.42 10.38
N ALA A 64 -4.51 6.50 11.17
CA ALA A 64 -5.21 6.57 12.45
C ALA A 64 -6.73 6.74 12.29
N THR A 65 -7.18 7.48 11.27
CA THR A 65 -8.60 7.73 11.02
C THR A 65 -9.30 6.51 10.43
N ASP A 66 -8.66 5.86 9.47
CA ASP A 66 -9.12 4.66 8.75
C ASP A 66 -10.63 4.64 8.42
N ARG A 67 -11.10 5.67 7.71
CA ARG A 67 -12.53 6.01 7.53
C ARG A 67 -13.44 4.83 7.19
N ILE A 68 -12.95 3.91 6.38
CA ILE A 68 -13.70 2.75 5.87
C ILE A 68 -13.04 1.40 6.22
N GLY A 69 -12.05 1.38 7.12
CA GLY A 69 -11.34 0.16 7.49
C GLY A 69 -10.37 -0.36 6.42
N ALA A 70 -9.92 0.49 5.49
CA ALA A 70 -9.01 0.11 4.41
C ALA A 70 -7.62 -0.25 4.94
N MET A 71 -7.10 0.51 5.91
CA MET A 71 -5.81 0.23 6.52
C MET A 71 -5.89 -0.99 7.45
N ALA A 72 -6.97 -1.14 8.22
CA ALA A 72 -7.23 -2.35 9.00
C ALA A 72 -7.25 -3.59 8.11
N ARG A 73 -7.86 -3.49 6.91
CA ARG A 73 -7.86 -4.58 5.93
C ARG A 73 -6.46 -4.89 5.42
N VAL A 74 -5.67 -3.87 5.08
CA VAL A 74 -4.26 -4.03 4.70
C VAL A 74 -3.46 -4.77 5.78
N VAL A 75 -3.63 -4.39 7.05
CA VAL A 75 -2.93 -5.04 8.16
C VAL A 75 -3.32 -6.51 8.27
N ALA A 76 -4.61 -6.82 8.24
CA ALA A 76 -5.12 -8.18 8.34
C ALA A 76 -4.62 -9.09 7.21
N ASP A 77 -4.59 -8.58 5.98
CA ASP A 77 -4.25 -9.38 4.79
C ASP A 77 -2.73 -9.50 4.55
N HIS A 78 -1.93 -8.49 4.96
CA HIS A 78 -0.53 -8.38 4.54
C HIS A 78 0.48 -8.22 5.67
N TYR A 79 0.09 -7.72 6.84
CA TYR A 79 1.01 -7.39 7.95
C TYR A 79 0.71 -8.20 9.21
N ALA A 80 0.56 -9.52 9.06
CA ALA A 80 0.28 -10.44 10.15
C ALA A 80 1.45 -10.67 11.13
N GLN A 81 2.63 -10.11 10.85
CA GLN A 81 3.83 -10.24 11.67
C GLN A 81 4.29 -8.89 12.18
N PRO A 82 4.70 -8.77 13.45
CA PRO A 82 5.26 -7.54 13.99
C PRO A 82 6.48 -7.06 13.18
N ALA A 83 6.63 -5.75 13.05
CA ALA A 83 7.83 -5.17 12.48
C ALA A 83 9.04 -5.43 13.40
N ILE A 84 10.20 -5.69 12.80
CA ILE A 84 11.46 -5.82 13.53
C ILE A 84 11.86 -4.42 14.03
N PRO A 85 12.06 -4.21 15.34
CA PRO A 85 12.49 -2.92 15.86
C PRO A 85 13.83 -2.49 15.24
N PRO A 86 14.01 -1.19 14.92
CA PRO A 86 15.32 -0.67 14.55
C PRO A 86 16.29 -0.85 15.75
N ARG A 87 17.54 -1.21 15.45
CA ARG A 87 18.64 -1.27 16.43
C ARG A 87 19.37 0.06 16.49
#